data_AF-A0A564FT88-F1
#
_entry.id   AF-A0A564FT88-F1
#
_cell.length_a   1.000
_cell.length_b   1.000
_cell.length_c   1.000
_cell.angle_alpha   90.00
_cell.angle_beta   90.00
_cell.angle_gamma   90.00
#
_symmetry.space_group_name_H-M   'P 1'
#
loop_
_entity.id
_entity.type
_entity.pdbx_description
1 polymer ?
#
loop_
_entity_poly.entity_id
_entity_poly.type
_entity_poly.pdbx_seq_one_letter_code
_entity_poly.pdbx_strand_id
1 'polypeptide(L)'
;MRGTRAILAGVPLAAALLAVLAVAVTGLSQRSALPPALEPYAYGFFLDRYPLFAFALVYGLARILAAAAMPGPASPARRVVFAGLGLVLLLAAALHPTFGGLVLRGGFMAGGSAFLTGQPIGLAYAIGAAVAALVFGLAIGLPSWLGRAQVRRAGFWRRARGLAATATLSFLALWLAAALIGLGRDLGIGPWPRRTFTPEEALRAALVLLVAGLPHTLVIAFRSVGPAPAGRDRLPLGMPLPAR
;
A
#
# COMPACT_ATOMS: atom_id res chain seq x y z
N MET A 1 5.38 23.60 1.73
CA MET A 1 4.44 22.49 1.44
C MET A 1 5.05 21.26 0.74
N ARG A 2 6.27 21.33 0.16
CA ARG A 2 6.94 20.13 -0.41
C ARG A 2 7.36 19.12 0.66
N GLY A 3 7.89 19.59 1.80
CA GLY A 3 8.30 18.75 2.93
C GLY A 3 7.17 17.89 3.50
N THR A 4 5.99 18.49 3.76
CA THR A 4 4.81 17.76 4.27
C THR A 4 4.40 16.59 3.39
N ARG A 5 4.50 16.73 2.06
CA ARG A 5 4.13 15.65 1.13
C ARG A 5 5.16 14.52 1.10
N ALA A 6 6.45 14.84 1.18
CA ALA A 6 7.51 13.83 1.29
C ALA A 6 7.38 13.05 2.60
N ILE A 7 7.12 13.74 3.72
CA ILE A 7 6.86 13.11 5.03
C ILE A 7 5.65 12.17 4.94
N LEU A 8 4.51 12.65 4.43
CA LEU A 8 3.29 11.83 4.29
C LEU A 8 3.45 10.65 3.32
N ALA A 9 4.40 10.71 2.38
CA ALA A 9 4.73 9.56 1.54
C ALA A 9 5.49 8.47 2.31
N GLY A 10 6.32 8.85 3.29
CA GLY A 10 7.09 7.93 4.14
C GLY A 10 6.30 7.33 5.31
N VAL A 11 5.22 7.98 5.76
CA VAL A 11 4.37 7.53 6.89
C VAL A 11 3.97 6.05 6.80
N PRO A 12 3.52 5.51 5.65
CA PRO A 12 3.10 4.11 5.57
C PRO A 12 4.23 3.10 5.84
N LEU A 13 5.42 3.40 5.34
CA LEU A 13 6.60 2.57 5.56
C LEU A 13 7.06 2.64 7.02
N ALA A 14 7.10 3.86 7.58
CA ALA A 14 7.39 4.05 8.99
C ALA A 14 6.39 3.30 9.89
N ALA A 15 5.09 3.34 9.58
CA ALA A 15 4.06 2.63 10.32
C ALA A 15 4.26 1.10 10.29
N ALA A 16 4.61 0.53 9.13
CA ALA A 16 4.90 -0.90 9.02
C ALA A 16 6.15 -1.31 9.82
N LEU A 17 7.21 -0.50 9.78
CA LEU A 17 8.44 -0.74 10.55
C LEU A 17 8.21 -0.61 12.06
N LEU A 18 7.45 0.40 12.48
CA LEU A 18 7.04 0.58 13.88
C LEU A 18 6.16 -0.56 14.36
N ALA A 19 5.31 -1.13 13.50
CA ALA A 19 4.52 -2.30 13.84
C ALA A 19 5.40 -3.55 14.06
N VAL A 20 6.45 -3.76 13.24
CA VAL A 20 7.45 -4.81 13.51
C VAL A 20 8.14 -4.59 14.84
N LEU A 21 8.59 -3.35 15.11
CA LEU A 21 9.22 -3.00 16.38
C LEU A 21 8.29 -3.25 17.56
N ALA A 22 7.03 -2.85 17.45
CA ALA A 22 6.02 -3.07 18.49
C ALA A 22 5.82 -4.57 18.75
N VAL A 23 5.69 -5.40 17.72
CA VAL A 23 5.58 -6.86 17.85
C VAL A 23 6.82 -7.45 18.52
N ALA A 24 8.02 -6.99 18.12
CA ALA A 24 9.28 -7.47 18.68
C ALA A 24 9.45 -7.10 20.18
N VAL A 25 9.09 -5.89 20.56
CA VAL A 25 9.22 -5.39 21.94
C VAL A 25 8.15 -5.96 22.86
N THR A 26 6.91 -6.08 22.37
CA THR A 26 5.78 -6.60 23.19
C THR A 26 5.75 -8.11 23.27
N GLY A 27 6.45 -8.83 22.38
CA GLY A 27 6.33 -10.27 22.28
C GLY A 27 4.92 -10.72 21.85
N LEU A 28 4.22 -9.91 21.04
CA LEU A 28 2.89 -10.26 20.56
C LEU A 28 2.95 -11.51 19.68
N SER A 29 2.21 -12.55 20.07
CA SER A 29 2.11 -13.83 19.36
C SER A 29 0.74 -14.47 19.58
N GLN A 30 0.47 -15.63 18.96
CA GLN A 30 -0.69 -16.48 19.21
C GLN A 30 -0.83 -16.92 20.67
N ARG A 31 0.25 -16.84 21.45
CA ARG A 31 0.23 -17.14 22.89
C ARG A 31 -0.24 -15.96 23.73
N SER A 32 -0.39 -14.77 23.12
CA SER A 32 -0.95 -13.59 23.77
C SER A 32 -2.47 -13.70 23.78
N ALA A 33 -3.11 -13.39 24.91
CA ALA A 33 -4.57 -13.45 25.04
C ALA A 33 -5.23 -12.38 24.14
N LEU A 34 -5.72 -12.80 22.96
CA LEU A 34 -6.65 -12.00 22.17
C LEU A 34 -8.10 -12.33 22.56
N PRO A 35 -9.03 -11.36 22.46
CA PRO A 35 -10.45 -11.65 22.54
C PRO A 35 -10.84 -12.73 21.52
N PRO A 36 -11.67 -13.73 21.89
CA PRO A 36 -12.05 -14.83 20.99
C PRO A 36 -12.65 -14.38 19.65
N ALA A 37 -13.32 -13.23 19.63
CA ALA A 37 -13.88 -12.64 18.41
C ALA A 37 -12.83 -12.17 17.40
N LEU A 38 -11.60 -11.89 17.84
CA LEU A 38 -10.51 -11.37 16.99
C LEU A 38 -9.51 -12.46 16.58
N GLU A 39 -9.47 -13.56 17.33
CA GLU A 39 -8.53 -14.67 17.15
C GLU A 39 -8.53 -15.25 15.72
N PRO A 40 -9.70 -15.52 15.07
CA PRO A 40 -9.73 -16.05 13.71
C PRO A 40 -9.16 -15.10 12.65
N TYR A 41 -9.28 -13.79 12.88
CA TYR A 41 -8.80 -12.75 11.97
C TYR A 41 -7.30 -12.46 12.16
N ALA A 42 -6.82 -12.63 13.39
CA ALA A 42 -5.42 -12.40 13.76
C ALA A 42 -4.50 -13.60 13.44
N TYR A 43 -5.05 -14.83 13.41
CA TYR A 43 -4.25 -16.06 13.44
C TYR A 43 -4.65 -17.11 12.39
N GLY A 44 -5.38 -16.71 11.34
CA GLY A 44 -5.75 -17.62 10.24
C GLY A 44 -4.56 -18.20 9.46
N PHE A 45 -4.81 -19.30 8.74
CA PHE A 45 -3.83 -20.07 7.94
C PHE A 45 -2.83 -19.22 7.13
N PHE A 46 -3.30 -18.13 6.56
CA PHE A 46 -2.50 -17.28 5.69
C PHE A 46 -1.55 -16.34 6.43
N LEU A 47 -1.89 -15.87 7.63
CA LEU A 47 -0.94 -15.09 8.44
C LEU A 47 0.15 -15.98 9.00
N ASP A 48 -0.17 -17.25 9.26
CA ASP A 48 0.85 -18.24 9.53
C ASP A 48 1.80 -18.38 8.32
N ARG A 49 1.27 -18.67 7.12
CA ARG A 49 2.11 -18.89 5.94
C ARG A 49 2.85 -17.63 5.43
N TYR A 50 2.23 -16.45 5.56
CA TYR A 50 2.69 -15.17 5.05
C TYR A 50 2.75 -14.12 6.18
N PRO A 51 3.69 -14.25 7.14
CA PRO A 51 3.73 -13.42 8.35
C PRO A 51 3.86 -11.93 8.05
N LEU A 52 4.61 -11.58 7.01
CA LEU A 52 4.86 -10.20 6.65
C LEU A 52 3.62 -9.47 6.09
N PHE A 53 2.56 -10.19 5.73
CA PHE A 53 1.33 -9.59 5.22
C PHE A 53 0.62 -8.73 6.27
N ALA A 54 0.72 -9.06 7.56
CA ALA A 54 0.17 -8.21 8.62
C ALA A 54 0.77 -6.79 8.59
N PHE A 55 2.07 -6.68 8.36
CA PHE A 55 2.75 -5.38 8.27
C PHE A 55 2.45 -4.67 6.94
N ALA A 56 2.22 -5.43 5.86
CA ALA A 56 1.70 -4.89 4.60
C ALA A 56 0.29 -4.30 4.79
N LEU A 57 -0.56 -4.93 5.61
CA LEU A 57 -1.87 -4.39 5.95
C LEU A 57 -1.76 -3.07 6.71
N VAL A 58 -0.86 -2.99 7.71
CA VAL A 58 -0.55 -1.73 8.42
C VAL A 58 -0.10 -0.65 7.44
N TYR A 59 0.79 -1.00 6.49
CA TYR A 59 1.21 -0.10 5.43
C TYR A 59 0.00 0.42 4.62
N GLY A 60 -0.89 -0.47 4.19
CA GLY A 60 -2.06 -0.09 3.40
C GLY A 60 -3.02 0.84 4.15
N LEU A 61 -3.30 0.55 5.42
CA LEU A 61 -4.13 1.38 6.28
C LEU A 61 -3.52 2.78 6.46
N ALA A 62 -2.25 2.84 6.82
CA ALA A 62 -1.51 4.09 6.96
C ALA A 62 -1.45 4.87 5.64
N ARG A 63 -1.35 4.18 4.49
CA ARG A 63 -1.36 4.80 3.17
C ARG A 63 -2.68 5.50 2.86
N ILE A 64 -3.81 4.89 3.19
CA ILE A 64 -5.15 5.47 3.01
C ILE A 64 -5.30 6.72 3.88
N LEU A 65 -4.93 6.64 5.16
CA LEU A 65 -4.99 7.77 6.09
C LEU A 65 -4.07 8.91 5.64
N ALA A 66 -2.82 8.60 5.25
CA ALA A 66 -1.90 9.59 4.71
C ALA A 66 -2.43 10.23 3.41
N ALA A 67 -3.13 9.48 2.55
CA ALA A 67 -3.78 10.02 1.36
C ALA A 67 -4.89 11.03 1.69
N ALA A 68 -5.67 10.75 2.73
CA ALA A 68 -6.74 11.62 3.20
C ALA A 68 -6.20 12.90 3.84
N ALA A 69 -5.12 12.79 4.60
CA ALA A 69 -4.43 13.91 5.26
C ALA A 69 -3.67 14.82 4.29
N MET A 70 -3.32 14.33 3.08
CA MET A 70 -2.63 15.16 2.10
C MET A 70 -3.43 16.43 1.76
N PRO A 71 -2.80 17.62 1.79
CA PRO A 71 -3.42 18.84 1.30
C PRO A 71 -3.78 18.66 -0.16
N GLY A 72 -5.04 18.90 -0.46
CA GLY A 72 -5.59 18.67 -1.79
C GLY A 72 -6.82 19.54 -2.02
N PRO A 73 -7.21 19.68 -3.29
CA PRO A 73 -8.25 20.62 -3.68
C PRO A 73 -9.68 20.03 -3.53
N ALA A 74 -9.80 18.78 -3.09
CA ALA A 74 -11.07 18.18 -2.66
C ALA A 74 -11.41 18.58 -1.22
N SER A 75 -12.71 18.66 -0.89
CA SER A 75 -13.15 18.98 0.47
C SER A 75 -12.64 17.96 1.51
N PRO A 76 -12.40 18.37 2.76
CA PRO A 76 -12.07 17.44 3.85
C PRO A 76 -13.08 16.29 3.99
N ALA A 77 -14.38 16.59 3.94
CA ALA A 77 -15.45 15.59 4.06
C ALA A 77 -15.34 14.49 2.99
N ARG A 78 -15.13 14.86 1.72
CA ARG A 78 -14.96 13.89 0.63
C ARG A 78 -13.74 12.99 0.86
N ARG A 79 -12.62 13.56 1.32
CA ARG A 79 -11.41 12.79 1.62
C ARG A 79 -11.65 11.79 2.75
N VAL A 80 -12.39 12.16 3.78
CA VAL A 80 -12.76 11.28 4.91
C VAL A 80 -13.68 10.14 4.45
N VAL A 81 -14.73 10.44 3.66
CA VAL A 81 -15.65 9.41 3.15
C VAL A 81 -14.91 8.35 2.32
N PHE A 82 -14.08 8.79 1.37
CA PHE A 82 -13.31 7.85 0.54
C PHE A 82 -12.17 7.17 1.30
N ALA A 83 -11.64 7.78 2.35
CA ALA A 83 -10.72 7.08 3.26
C ALA A 83 -11.45 5.96 4.01
N GLY A 84 -12.63 6.25 4.57
CA GLY A 84 -13.47 5.24 5.22
C GLY A 84 -13.79 4.08 4.29
N LEU A 85 -14.22 4.36 3.06
CA LEU A 85 -14.43 3.35 2.03
C LEU A 85 -13.17 2.52 1.77
N GLY A 86 -12.00 3.16 1.64
CA GLY A 86 -10.74 2.45 1.43
C GLY A 86 -10.33 1.56 2.60
N LEU A 87 -10.55 2.00 3.83
CA LEU A 87 -10.29 1.18 5.02
C LEU A 87 -11.18 -0.07 5.01
N VAL A 88 -12.48 0.10 4.76
CA VAL A 88 -13.43 -1.02 4.68
C VAL A 88 -13.05 -1.99 3.56
N LEU A 89 -12.76 -1.48 2.36
CA LEU A 89 -12.38 -2.32 1.22
C LEU A 89 -11.08 -3.08 1.48
N LEU A 90 -10.06 -2.42 2.04
CA LEU A 90 -8.79 -3.07 2.35
C LEU A 90 -8.97 -4.15 3.42
N LEU A 91 -9.68 -3.83 4.51
CA LEU A 91 -9.94 -4.79 5.59
C LEU A 91 -10.77 -5.97 5.07
N ALA A 92 -11.82 -5.75 4.28
CA ALA A 92 -12.60 -6.82 3.67
C ALA A 92 -11.76 -7.68 2.70
N ALA A 93 -10.88 -7.05 1.92
CA ALA A 93 -10.01 -7.74 0.98
C ALA A 93 -8.85 -8.48 1.66
N ALA A 94 -8.44 -8.09 2.86
CA ALA A 94 -7.29 -8.67 3.58
C ALA A 94 -7.69 -9.62 4.72
N LEU A 95 -8.79 -9.34 5.41
CA LEU A 95 -9.23 -10.02 6.63
C LEU A 95 -10.52 -10.80 6.37
N HIS A 96 -10.40 -11.91 5.63
CA HIS A 96 -11.46 -12.92 5.61
C HIS A 96 -11.07 -14.10 6.51
N PRO A 97 -11.89 -14.49 7.51
CA PRO A 97 -11.50 -15.27 8.69
C PRO A 97 -11.05 -16.71 8.39
N THR A 98 -11.18 -17.20 7.17
CA THR A 98 -10.82 -18.58 6.79
C THR A 98 -9.67 -18.66 5.79
N PHE A 99 -9.53 -17.67 4.88
CA PHE A 99 -8.63 -17.80 3.73
C PHE A 99 -7.80 -16.54 3.42
N GLY A 100 -7.54 -15.67 4.40
CA GLY A 100 -6.61 -14.53 4.19
C GLY A 100 -7.10 -13.46 3.21
N GLY A 101 -8.43 -13.32 3.09
CA GLY A 101 -9.06 -12.33 2.23
C GLY A 101 -8.87 -12.58 0.73
N LEU A 102 -9.42 -11.69 -0.09
CA LEU A 102 -9.25 -11.70 -1.55
C LEU A 102 -7.78 -11.50 -1.97
N VAL A 103 -6.97 -10.82 -1.18
CA VAL A 103 -5.56 -10.55 -1.52
C VAL A 103 -4.74 -11.84 -1.51
N LEU A 104 -4.68 -12.54 -0.38
CA LEU A 104 -3.86 -13.75 -0.28
C LEU A 104 -4.51 -14.95 -0.97
N ARG A 105 -5.85 -15.08 -0.88
CA ARG A 105 -6.57 -16.14 -1.61
C ARG A 105 -6.45 -15.97 -3.12
N GLY A 106 -6.60 -14.75 -3.62
CA GLY A 106 -6.47 -14.46 -5.05
C GLY A 106 -5.07 -14.78 -5.56
N GLY A 107 -4.03 -14.35 -4.83
CA GLY A 107 -2.65 -14.67 -5.18
C GLY A 107 -2.35 -16.17 -5.13
N PHE A 108 -2.77 -16.86 -4.07
CA PHE A 108 -2.59 -18.30 -3.94
C PHE A 108 -3.31 -19.09 -5.03
N MET A 109 -4.58 -18.75 -5.33
CA MET A 109 -5.35 -19.43 -6.38
C MET A 109 -4.75 -19.18 -7.77
N ALA A 110 -4.40 -17.94 -8.10
CA ALA A 110 -3.82 -17.63 -9.40
C ALA A 110 -2.46 -18.32 -9.60
N GLY A 111 -1.58 -18.27 -8.59
CA GLY A 111 -0.29 -18.96 -8.65
C GLY A 111 -0.44 -20.48 -8.68
N GLY A 112 -1.32 -21.03 -7.84
CA GLY A 112 -1.61 -22.47 -7.81
C GLY A 112 -2.17 -22.97 -9.14
N SER A 113 -3.15 -22.28 -9.72
CA SER A 113 -3.68 -22.60 -11.05
C SER A 113 -2.60 -22.51 -12.13
N ALA A 114 -1.77 -21.46 -12.12
CA ALA A 114 -0.67 -21.33 -13.09
C ALA A 114 0.29 -22.52 -13.00
N PHE A 115 0.67 -22.94 -11.79
CA PHE A 115 1.52 -24.11 -11.58
C PHE A 115 0.85 -25.41 -12.07
N LEU A 116 -0.42 -25.62 -11.73
CA LEU A 116 -1.19 -26.80 -12.16
C LEU A 116 -1.37 -26.87 -13.69
N THR A 117 -1.33 -25.73 -14.39
CA THR A 117 -1.33 -25.65 -15.85
C THR A 117 0.06 -25.78 -16.49
N GLY A 118 1.08 -26.18 -15.71
CA GLY A 118 2.42 -26.48 -16.22
C GLY A 118 3.40 -25.31 -16.24
N GLN A 119 3.08 -24.17 -15.63
CA GLN A 119 4.05 -23.07 -15.52
C GLN A 119 5.14 -23.40 -14.49
N PRO A 120 6.40 -22.99 -14.73
CA PRO A 120 7.47 -23.14 -13.76
C PRO A 120 7.14 -22.45 -12.42
N ILE A 121 7.60 -23.02 -11.31
CA ILE A 121 7.25 -22.56 -9.95
C ILE A 121 7.54 -21.07 -9.73
N GLY A 122 8.64 -20.55 -10.28
CA GLY A 122 8.99 -19.12 -10.16
C GLY A 122 8.00 -18.21 -10.89
N LEU A 123 7.54 -18.61 -12.08
CA LEU A 123 6.55 -17.85 -12.84
C LEU A 123 5.17 -17.94 -12.20
N ALA A 124 4.77 -19.12 -11.73
CA ALA A 124 3.53 -19.31 -10.97
C ALA A 124 3.50 -18.43 -9.71
N TYR A 125 4.60 -18.38 -8.97
CA TYR A 125 4.76 -17.48 -7.82
C TYR A 125 4.64 -16.01 -8.21
N ALA A 126 5.32 -15.60 -9.28
CA ALA A 126 5.26 -14.22 -9.78
C ALA A 126 3.83 -13.82 -10.20
N ILE A 127 3.08 -14.71 -10.85
CA ILE A 127 1.66 -14.52 -11.21
C ILE A 127 0.80 -14.34 -9.95
N GLY A 128 0.98 -15.22 -8.95
CA GLY A 128 0.26 -15.09 -7.69
C GLY A 128 0.54 -13.76 -6.97
N ALA A 129 1.81 -13.36 -6.92
CA ALA A 129 2.21 -12.06 -6.37
C ALA A 129 1.61 -10.88 -7.16
N ALA A 130 1.49 -10.99 -8.48
CA ALA A 130 0.88 -9.96 -9.32
C ALA A 130 -0.61 -9.78 -9.00
N VAL A 131 -1.35 -10.87 -8.83
CA VAL A 131 -2.78 -10.83 -8.47
C VAL A 131 -2.96 -10.24 -7.06
N ALA A 132 -2.16 -10.67 -6.09
CA ALA A 132 -2.19 -10.10 -4.74
C ALA A 132 -1.92 -8.58 -4.75
N ALA A 133 -0.88 -8.15 -5.49
CA ALA A 133 -0.54 -6.74 -5.65
C ALA A 133 -1.63 -5.93 -6.35
N LEU A 134 -2.30 -6.51 -7.35
CA LEU A 134 -3.41 -5.86 -8.05
C LEU A 134 -4.59 -5.62 -7.10
N VAL A 135 -5.04 -6.66 -6.38
CA VAL A 135 -6.17 -6.55 -5.44
C VAL A 135 -5.84 -5.56 -4.33
N PHE A 136 -4.66 -5.67 -3.72
CA PHE A 136 -4.20 -4.77 -2.67
C PHE A 136 -4.08 -3.32 -3.18
N GLY A 137 -3.46 -3.14 -4.35
CA GLY A 137 -3.28 -1.84 -5.00
C GLY A 137 -4.59 -1.16 -5.37
N LEU A 138 -5.59 -1.92 -5.83
CA LEU A 138 -6.94 -1.39 -6.11
C LEU A 138 -7.63 -0.95 -4.82
N ALA A 139 -7.57 -1.75 -3.76
CA ALA A 139 -8.19 -1.45 -2.47
C ALA A 139 -7.66 -0.15 -1.86
N ILE A 140 -6.35 0.12 -1.95
CA ILE A 140 -5.76 1.37 -1.44
C ILE A 140 -5.83 2.52 -2.46
N GLY A 141 -5.69 2.23 -3.74
CA GLY A 141 -5.44 3.19 -4.79
C GLY A 141 -6.71 3.86 -5.32
N LEU A 142 -7.77 3.08 -5.55
CA LEU A 142 -9.01 3.57 -6.14
C LEU A 142 -9.74 4.56 -5.21
N PRO A 143 -9.98 4.26 -3.91
CA PRO A 143 -10.62 5.20 -3.01
C PRO A 143 -9.76 6.45 -2.77
N SER A 144 -8.44 6.27 -2.62
CA SER A 144 -7.49 7.38 -2.50
C SER A 144 -7.47 8.29 -3.73
N TRP A 145 -7.70 7.75 -4.93
CA TRP A 145 -7.83 8.52 -6.15
C TRP A 145 -9.18 9.25 -6.19
N LEU A 146 -10.29 8.54 -5.95
CA LEU A 146 -11.63 9.12 -5.92
C LEU A 146 -11.73 10.26 -4.91
N GLY A 147 -11.19 10.11 -3.70
CA GLY A 147 -11.19 11.16 -2.67
C GLY A 147 -10.45 12.44 -3.07
N ARG A 148 -9.51 12.37 -4.04
CA ARG A 148 -8.67 13.49 -4.49
C ARG A 148 -8.93 13.93 -5.93
N ALA A 149 -9.70 13.17 -6.69
CA ALA A 149 -9.95 13.44 -8.10
C ALA A 149 -10.61 14.81 -8.26
N GLN A 150 -10.06 15.63 -9.13
CA GLN A 150 -10.67 16.88 -9.58
C GLN A 150 -10.78 16.91 -11.10
N VAL A 151 -11.88 17.46 -11.58
CA VAL A 151 -12.10 17.77 -12.99
C VAL A 151 -11.28 19.01 -13.33
N ARG A 152 -9.97 18.87 -13.53
CA ARG A 152 -9.17 19.95 -14.12
C ARG A 152 -9.43 20.01 -15.64
N ARG A 153 -9.26 21.17 -16.28
CA ARG A 153 -9.23 21.29 -17.75
C ARG A 153 -7.84 20.98 -18.33
N ALA A 154 -7.26 19.84 -17.95
CA ALA A 154 -6.11 19.30 -18.69
C ALA A 154 -6.63 18.35 -19.77
N GLY A 155 -6.08 18.39 -20.98
CA GLY A 155 -6.47 17.48 -22.07
C GLY A 155 -6.50 16.02 -21.59
N PHE A 156 -7.59 15.32 -21.89
CA PHE A 156 -7.89 13.95 -21.44
C PHE A 156 -6.68 13.02 -21.57
N TRP A 157 -6.02 13.04 -22.73
CA TRP A 157 -4.86 12.22 -23.05
C TRP A 157 -3.65 12.45 -22.14
N ARG A 158 -3.32 13.71 -21.81
CA ARG A 158 -2.20 14.02 -20.91
C ARG A 158 -2.49 13.51 -19.49
N ARG A 159 -3.74 13.61 -19.04
CA ARG A 159 -4.17 13.07 -17.73
C ARG A 159 -4.15 11.55 -17.72
N ALA A 160 -4.69 10.92 -18.74
CA ALA A 160 -4.74 9.46 -18.86
C ALA A 160 -3.33 8.86 -18.86
N ARG A 161 -2.39 9.43 -19.63
CA ARG A 161 -0.98 8.98 -19.64
C ARG A 161 -0.30 9.14 -18.28
N GLY A 162 -0.50 10.25 -17.59
CA GLY A 162 0.08 10.46 -16.26
C GLY A 162 -0.50 9.51 -15.20
N LEU A 163 -1.80 9.23 -15.26
CA LEU A 163 -2.46 8.26 -14.39
C LEU A 163 -1.99 6.84 -14.69
N ALA A 164 -1.93 6.45 -15.97
CA ALA A 164 -1.46 5.15 -16.40
C ALA A 164 -0.02 4.90 -15.96
N ALA A 165 0.90 5.84 -16.24
CA ALA A 165 2.31 5.72 -15.82
C ALA A 165 2.44 5.57 -14.30
N THR A 166 1.70 6.37 -13.52
CA THR A 166 1.70 6.26 -12.06
C THR A 166 1.14 4.92 -11.59
N ALA A 167 0.01 4.49 -12.17
CA ALA A 167 -0.64 3.23 -11.82
C ALA A 167 0.26 2.04 -12.15
N THR A 168 0.91 2.02 -13.31
CA THR A 168 1.88 1.01 -13.71
C THR A 168 3.07 0.97 -12.76
N LEU A 169 3.72 2.11 -12.46
CA LEU A 169 4.85 2.15 -11.53
C LEU A 169 4.44 1.73 -10.11
N SER A 170 3.26 2.14 -9.66
CA SER A 170 2.75 1.75 -8.34
C SER A 170 2.45 0.24 -8.31
N PHE A 171 1.87 -0.30 -9.37
CA PHE A 171 1.61 -1.73 -9.51
C PHE A 171 2.92 -2.53 -9.50
N LEU A 172 3.91 -2.14 -10.32
CA LEU A 172 5.21 -2.83 -10.35
C LEU A 172 5.91 -2.79 -8.98
N ALA A 173 5.85 -1.66 -8.28
CA ALA A 173 6.38 -1.54 -6.93
C ALA A 173 5.66 -2.45 -5.93
N LEU A 174 4.32 -2.50 -5.97
CA LEU A 174 3.53 -3.39 -5.12
C LEU A 174 3.68 -4.87 -5.49
N TRP A 175 3.93 -5.18 -6.77
CA TRP A 175 4.19 -6.52 -7.24
C TRP A 175 5.52 -7.04 -6.70
N LEU A 176 6.58 -6.22 -6.80
CA LEU A 176 7.86 -6.51 -6.14
C LEU A 176 7.68 -6.68 -4.63
N ALA A 177 6.91 -5.79 -3.98
CA ALA A 177 6.64 -5.88 -2.56
C ALA A 177 5.94 -7.19 -2.20
N ALA A 178 4.89 -7.57 -2.92
CA ALA A 178 4.17 -8.83 -2.71
C ALA A 178 5.08 -10.05 -2.90
N ALA A 179 5.95 -10.03 -3.91
CA ALA A 179 6.92 -11.10 -4.15
C ALA A 179 7.94 -11.21 -3.02
N LEU A 180 8.49 -10.11 -2.51
CA LEU A 180 9.45 -10.15 -1.39
C LEU A 180 8.80 -10.55 -0.06
N ILE A 181 7.60 -10.02 0.21
CA ILE A 181 6.83 -10.32 1.42
C ILE A 181 6.42 -11.80 1.46
N GLY A 182 6.03 -12.36 0.31
CA GLY A 182 5.66 -13.76 0.21
C GLY A 182 6.84 -14.73 0.42
N LEU A 183 8.08 -14.28 0.18
CA LEU A 183 9.31 -15.04 0.44
C LEU A 183 9.76 -14.95 1.90
N GLY A 184 9.02 -14.27 2.79
CA GLY A 184 9.48 -13.99 4.15
C GLY A 184 9.97 -15.23 4.92
N ARG A 185 9.25 -16.35 4.83
CA ARG A 185 9.67 -17.60 5.49
C ARG A 185 10.96 -18.18 4.91
N ASP A 186 11.11 -18.15 3.59
CA ASP A 186 12.31 -18.63 2.91
C ASP A 186 13.54 -17.73 3.22
N LEU A 187 13.28 -16.47 3.59
CA LEU A 187 14.27 -15.53 4.12
C LEU A 187 14.52 -15.68 5.64
N GLY A 188 13.98 -16.74 6.26
CA GLY A 188 14.16 -17.04 7.67
C GLY A 188 13.38 -16.12 8.61
N ILE A 189 12.22 -15.60 8.17
CA ILE A 189 11.31 -14.80 9.00
C ILE A 189 10.15 -15.69 9.46
N GLY A 190 10.05 -15.89 10.78
CA GLY A 190 8.93 -16.61 11.39
C GLY A 190 9.38 -17.80 12.26
N PRO A 191 8.43 -18.50 12.91
CA PRO A 191 7.04 -18.71 12.48
C PRO A 191 6.03 -17.80 13.22
N TRP A 192 6.35 -16.52 13.44
CA TRP A 192 5.34 -15.53 13.84
C TRP A 192 4.10 -15.67 12.94
N PRO A 193 2.87 -15.62 13.48
CA PRO A 193 2.53 -15.30 14.87
C PRO A 193 2.58 -16.48 15.86
N ARG A 194 2.95 -17.72 15.47
CA ARG A 194 2.95 -18.89 16.40
C ARG A 194 3.89 -18.73 17.60
N ARG A 195 5.00 -18.02 17.39
CA ARG A 195 5.89 -17.54 18.46
C ARG A 195 6.30 -16.10 18.21
N THR A 196 6.86 -15.49 19.23
CA THR A 196 7.47 -14.17 19.13
C THR A 196 8.65 -14.17 18.17
N PHE A 197 8.91 -13.02 17.55
CA PHE A 197 10.13 -12.82 16.78
C PHE A 197 11.35 -12.84 17.69
N THR A 198 12.44 -13.43 17.21
CA THR A 198 13.77 -13.13 17.75
C THR A 198 14.20 -11.73 17.27
N PRO A 199 15.16 -11.07 17.93
CA PRO A 199 15.68 -9.77 17.47
C PRO A 199 16.21 -9.82 16.03
N GLU A 200 16.85 -10.93 15.65
CA GLU A 200 17.37 -11.15 14.30
C GLU A 200 16.24 -11.26 13.26
N GLU A 201 15.17 -11.99 13.57
CA GLU A 201 14.01 -12.11 12.68
C GLU A 201 13.27 -10.78 12.53
N ALA A 202 13.16 -10.00 13.61
CA ALA A 202 12.59 -8.67 13.56
C ALA A 202 13.44 -7.74 12.66
N LEU A 203 14.77 -7.82 12.74
CA LEU A 203 15.66 -7.06 11.86
C LEU A 203 15.50 -7.49 10.40
N ARG A 204 15.48 -8.79 10.11
CA ARG A 204 15.26 -9.32 8.74
C ARG A 204 13.89 -8.88 8.21
N ALA A 205 12.84 -8.96 9.02
CA ALA A 205 11.50 -8.47 8.66
C ALA A 205 11.52 -6.98 8.33
N ALA A 206 12.17 -6.15 9.15
CA ALA A 206 12.31 -4.73 8.91
C ALA A 206 13.07 -4.44 7.60
N LEU A 207 14.17 -5.15 7.33
CA LEU A 207 14.94 -5.01 6.09
C LEU A 207 14.12 -5.41 4.86
N VAL A 208 13.39 -6.52 4.91
CA VAL A 208 12.51 -6.95 3.82
C VAL A 208 11.41 -5.93 3.57
N LEU A 209 10.75 -5.42 4.62
CA LEU A 209 9.72 -4.38 4.48
C LEU A 209 10.29 -3.07 3.94
N LEU A 210 11.52 -2.70 4.32
CA LEU A 210 12.21 -1.54 3.79
C LEU A 210 12.41 -1.68 2.27
N VAL A 211 13.01 -2.79 1.83
CA VAL A 211 13.27 -3.05 0.40
C VAL A 211 11.96 -3.18 -0.39
N ALA A 212 10.96 -3.86 0.16
CA ALA A 212 9.65 -4.05 -0.45
C ALA A 212 8.85 -2.74 -0.56
N GLY A 213 8.83 -1.93 0.50
CA GLY A 213 7.99 -0.73 0.57
C GLY A 213 8.61 0.52 -0.04
N LEU A 214 9.94 0.62 -0.11
CA LEU A 214 10.65 1.80 -0.58
C LEU A 214 10.28 2.20 -2.02
N PRO A 215 10.23 1.30 -3.02
CA PRO A 215 9.87 1.67 -4.39
C PRO A 215 8.50 2.35 -4.49
N HIS A 216 7.49 1.82 -3.79
CA HIS A 216 6.14 2.41 -3.81
C HIS A 216 6.13 3.76 -3.08
N THR A 217 6.83 3.89 -1.96
CA THR A 217 7.02 5.17 -1.26
C THR A 217 7.65 6.23 -2.16
N LEU A 218 8.68 5.87 -2.93
CA LEU A 218 9.34 6.78 -3.88
C LEU A 218 8.39 7.21 -5.02
N VAL A 219 7.64 6.28 -5.60
CA VAL A 219 6.63 6.61 -6.64
C VAL A 219 5.63 7.64 -6.11
N ILE A 220 5.16 7.50 -4.86
CA ILE A 220 4.24 8.45 -4.23
C ILE A 220 4.94 9.78 -3.91
N ALA A 221 6.17 9.76 -3.40
CA ALA A 221 6.92 10.96 -3.06
C ALA A 221 7.19 11.83 -4.30
N PHE A 222 7.68 11.24 -5.40
CA PHE A 222 8.01 11.98 -6.62
C PHE A 222 6.78 12.53 -7.35
N ARG A 223 5.65 11.82 -7.34
CA ARG A 223 4.37 12.36 -7.84
C ARG A 223 3.96 13.65 -7.11
N SER A 224 4.29 13.73 -5.83
CA SER A 224 3.88 14.82 -4.96
C SER A 224 4.66 16.12 -5.18
N VAL A 225 5.82 16.03 -5.84
CA VAL A 225 6.79 17.10 -6.08
C VAL A 225 6.63 17.75 -7.47
N GLY A 226 5.56 17.40 -8.21
CA GLY A 226 5.31 17.93 -9.56
C GLY A 226 5.53 19.45 -9.69
N PRO A 227 6.03 19.91 -10.86
CA PRO A 227 6.55 21.26 -11.05
C PRO A 227 5.54 22.30 -10.54
N ALA A 228 6.05 23.26 -9.77
CA ALA A 228 5.25 24.42 -9.39
C ALA A 228 4.68 25.01 -10.68
N PRO A 229 3.39 25.41 -10.72
CA PRO A 229 2.88 26.15 -11.85
C PRO A 229 3.82 27.35 -12.03
N ALA A 230 4.61 27.34 -13.10
CA ALA A 230 5.39 28.49 -13.50
C ALA A 230 4.40 29.66 -13.54
N GLY A 231 4.71 30.72 -12.80
CA GLY A 231 3.84 31.86 -12.58
C GLY A 231 3.24 32.32 -13.90
N ARG A 232 1.97 31.98 -14.10
CA ARG A 232 1.03 32.78 -14.87
C ARG A 232 0.15 33.41 -13.80
N ASP A 233 -0.05 34.71 -13.92
CA ASP A 233 -0.80 35.58 -13.01
C ASP A 233 0.08 36.32 -11.98
N ARG A 234 1.15 36.94 -12.48
CA ARG A 234 1.43 38.35 -12.13
C ARG A 234 1.51 39.15 -13.43
N LEU A 235 0.38 39.27 -14.11
CA LEU A 235 0.17 40.48 -14.91
C LEU A 235 -0.14 41.58 -13.89
N PRO A 236 0.65 42.66 -13.82
CA PRO A 236 0.29 43.80 -12.97
C PRO A 236 -1.07 44.32 -13.45
N LEU A 237 -2.08 44.15 -12.59
CA LEU A 237 -3.34 44.87 -12.68
C LEU A 237 -3.01 46.37 -12.65
N GLY A 238 -3.02 47.03 -13.80
CA GLY A 238 -2.80 48.48 -13.84
C GLY A 238 -2.28 49.11 -15.13
N MET A 239 -2.27 48.43 -16.28
CA MET A 239 -1.95 49.09 -17.56
C MET A 239 -3.22 49.27 -18.41
N PRO A 240 -3.67 50.51 -18.68
CA PRO A 240 -4.73 50.76 -19.64
C PRO A 240 -4.31 50.30 -21.02
N LEU A 241 -5.24 49.70 -21.77
CA LEU A 241 -5.04 49.36 -23.17
C LEU A 241 -4.83 50.66 -23.98
N PRO A 242 -3.81 50.74 -24.84
CA PRO A 242 -3.72 51.84 -25.79
C PRO A 242 -4.87 51.73 -26.80
N ALA A 243 -5.68 52.78 -26.87
CA ALA A 243 -6.73 52.91 -27.87
C ALA A 243 -6.10 52.94 -29.28
N ARG A 244 -6.50 51.99 -30.12
CA ARG A 244 -6.59 52.13 -31.58
C ARG A 244 -7.75 51.31 -32.09
#